data_AF-A0A2W5FI29-F1
#
_entry.id   AF-A0A2W5FI29-F1
#
_cell.length_a   1.000
_cell.length_b   1.000
_cell.length_c   1.000
_cell.angle_alpha   90.00
_cell.angle_beta   90.00
_cell.angle_gamma   90.00
#
_symmetry.space_group_name_H-M   'P 1'
#
loop_
_entity.id
_entity.type
_entity.pdbx_description
1 polymer ?
#
loop_
_entity_poly.entity_id
_entity_poly.type
_entity_poly.pdbx_seq_one_letter_code
_entity_poly.pdbx_strand_id
1 'polypeptide(L)' 'MSVLTVEQALENIYASLHNNNEGLDQHIDQLKSSLAPAKEVTIDASKIPVPNREGRKTMQAYFKKRGLVIDFQKPA' A
#
# COMPACT_ATOMS: atom_id res chain seq x y z
N MET A 1 3.20 10.02 19.24
CA MET A 1 2.81 8.72 18.66
C MET A 1 4.00 8.21 17.87
N SER A 2 4.46 6.98 18.12
CA SER A 2 5.58 6.39 17.39
C SER A 2 5.20 6.29 15.91
N VAL A 3 5.88 7.03 15.05
CA VAL A 3 5.69 6.94 13.60
C VAL A 3 6.22 5.56 13.20
N LEU A 4 5.34 4.71 12.65
CA LEU A 4 5.75 3.44 12.06
C LEU A 4 6.74 3.72 10.94
N THR A 5 7.78 2.89 10.80
CA THR A 5 8.66 3.00 9.64
C THR A 5 7.86 2.70 8.37
N VAL A 6 8.33 3.20 7.23
CA VAL A 6 7.69 2.93 5.93
C VAL A 6 7.57 1.42 5.69
N GLU A 7 8.59 0.64 6.07
CA GLU A 7 8.60 -0.82 5.97
C GLU A 7 7.51 -1.47 6.82
N GLN A 8 7.37 -1.08 8.09
CA GLN A 8 6.33 -1.60 8.98
C GLN A 8 4.92 -1.24 8.48
N ALA A 9 4.73 -0.01 8.01
CA ALA A 9 3.45 0.41 7.45
C ALA A 9 3.12 -0.36 6.17
N LEU A 10 4.11 -0.67 5.32
CA LEU A 10 3.94 -1.55 4.15
C LEU A 10 3.60 -2.99 4.54
N GLU A 11 4.25 -3.55 5.54
CA GLU A 11 3.93 -4.90 6.03
C GLU A 11 2.49 -4.99 6.54
N ASN A 12 2.02 -3.98 7.26
CA ASN A 12 0.63 -3.90 7.69
C ASN A 12 -0.36 -3.84 6.51
N ILE A 13 -0.02 -3.10 5.45
CA ILE A 13 -0.82 -3.11 4.20
C ILE A 13 -0.88 -4.53 3.62
N TYR A 14 0.26 -5.21 3.48
CA TYR A 14 0.26 -6.58 2.96
C TYR A 14 -0.58 -7.53 3.82
N ALA A 15 -0.42 -7.47 5.13
CA ALA A 15 -1.21 -8.28 6.07
C ALA A 15 -2.71 -8.00 5.92
N SER A 16 -3.10 -6.73 5.84
CA SER A 16 -4.49 -6.31 5.62
C SER A 16 -5.06 -6.84 4.31
N LEU A 17 -4.31 -6.74 3.20
CA LEU A 17 -4.75 -7.25 1.90
C LEU A 17 -5.02 -8.76 1.93
N HIS A 18 -4.18 -9.54 2.61
CA HIS A 18 -4.39 -10.99 2.79
C HIS A 18 -5.53 -11.31 3.77
N ASN A 19 -5.81 -10.41 4.70
CA ASN A 19 -6.89 -10.54 5.66
C ASN A 19 -8.16 -9.79 5.21
N ASN A 20 -8.56 -9.97 3.95
CA ASN A 20 -9.79 -9.39 3.38
C ASN A 20 -9.90 -7.85 3.50
N ASN A 21 -8.78 -7.14 3.45
CA ASN A 21 -8.67 -5.69 3.61
C ASN A 21 -9.06 -5.17 5.02
N GLU A 22 -8.94 -6.00 6.05
CA GLU A 22 -9.21 -5.56 7.43
C GLU A 22 -8.31 -4.37 7.81
N GLY A 23 -8.92 -3.24 8.20
CA GLY A 23 -8.17 -2.05 8.62
C GLY A 23 -7.37 -1.35 7.53
N LEU A 24 -7.58 -1.67 6.25
CA LEU A 24 -6.75 -1.17 5.14
C LEU A 24 -6.65 0.37 5.11
N ASP A 25 -7.76 1.07 5.38
CA ASP A 25 -7.79 2.53 5.41
C ASP A 25 -6.87 3.12 6.48
N GLN A 26 -6.87 2.53 7.68
CA GLN A 26 -6.02 2.97 8.79
C GLN A 26 -4.54 2.78 8.46
N HIS A 27 -4.20 1.66 7.81
CA HIS A 27 -2.83 1.39 7.38
C HIS A 27 -2.37 2.31 6.24
N ILE A 28 -3.27 2.69 5.33
CA ILE A 28 -2.97 3.68 4.28
C ILE A 28 -2.67 5.04 4.90
N ASP A 29 -3.45 5.48 5.88
CA ASP A 29 -3.20 6.75 6.58
C ASP A 29 -1.87 6.72 7.34
N GLN A 30 -1.55 5.62 8.03
CA GLN A 30 -0.26 5.42 8.68
C GLN A 30 0.91 5.50 7.68
N LEU A 31 0.81 4.77 6.56
CA LEU A 31 1.83 4.77 5.52
C LEU A 31 2.03 6.15 4.90
N LYS A 32 0.93 6.87 4.65
CA LYS A 32 0.96 8.24 4.12
C LYS A 32 1.61 9.22 5.09
N SER A 33 1.36 9.09 6.39
CA SER A 33 2.03 9.88 7.42
C SER A 33 3.53 9.62 7.47
N SER A 34 3.96 8.37 7.25
CA SER A 34 5.37 8.00 7.23
C SER A 34 6.12 8.43 5.95
N LEU A 35 5.40 8.70 4.85
CA LEU A 35 5.97 9.07 3.53
C LEU A 35 5.97 10.57 3.23
N ALA A 36 5.53 11.43 4.16
CA ALA A 36 5.47 12.87 3.91
C ALA A 36 6.88 13.45 3.67
N PRO A 37 7.10 14.29 2.63
CA PRO A 37 6.10 14.94 1.75
C PRO A 37 5.76 14.21 0.44
N ALA A 38 6.48 13.16 0.05
CA ALA A 38 6.36 12.54 -1.27
C ALA A 38 5.02 11.81 -1.49
N LYS A 39 4.53 11.05 -0.50
CA LYS A 39 3.29 10.25 -0.59
C LYS A 39 3.27 9.28 -1.79
N GLU A 40 4.43 8.75 -2.13
CA GLU A 40 4.61 7.73 -3.17
C GLU A 40 5.33 6.53 -2.58
N VAL A 41 4.95 5.31 -3.00
CA VAL A 41 5.60 4.09 -2.54
C VAL A 41 5.54 2.97 -3.57
N THR A 42 6.59 2.16 -3.59
CA THR A 42 6.66 0.96 -4.43
C THR A 42 6.15 -0.24 -3.66
N ILE A 43 5.18 -0.94 -4.25
CA ILE A 43 4.59 -2.18 -3.75
C ILE A 43 5.18 -3.36 -4.53
N ASP A 44 5.50 -4.45 -3.84
CA ASP A 44 5.86 -5.72 -4.45
C ASP A 44 4.57 -6.44 -4.90
N ALA A 45 4.40 -6.55 -6.22
CA ALA A 45 3.24 -7.23 -6.80
C ALA A 45 3.19 -8.73 -6.44
N SER A 46 4.31 -9.35 -6.05
CA SER A 46 4.37 -10.76 -5.66
C SER A 46 3.77 -11.00 -4.27
N LYS A 47 3.65 -9.94 -3.46
CA LYS A 47 3.14 -10.00 -2.08
C LYS A 47 1.65 -9.69 -1.96
N ILE A 48 0.96 -9.35 -3.05
CA ILE A 48 -0.47 -9.04 -3.03
C ILE A 48 -1.32 -10.26 -3.44
N PRO A 49 -2.54 -10.43 -2.88
CA PRO A 49 -3.39 -11.59 -3.17
C PRO A 49 -3.89 -11.64 -4.63
N VAL A 50 -4.04 -10.47 -5.28
CA VAL A 50 -4.48 -10.37 -6.68
C VAL A 50 -3.39 -9.67 -7.50
N PRO A 51 -2.31 -10.39 -7.88
CA PRO A 51 -1.15 -9.80 -8.56
C PRO A 51 -1.40 -9.54 -10.05
N ASN A 52 -2.60 -9.79 -10.57
CA ASN A 52 -2.91 -9.55 -11.98
C ASN A 52 -3.07 -8.03 -12.27
N ARG A 53 -3.15 -7.66 -13.56
CA ARG A 53 -3.23 -6.25 -13.98
C ARG A 53 -4.46 -5.53 -13.40
N GLU A 54 -5.61 -6.20 -13.34
CA GLU A 54 -6.86 -5.60 -12.88
C GLU A 54 -6.84 -5.34 -11.37
N GLY A 55 -6.30 -6.29 -10.58
CA GLY A 55 -6.07 -6.12 -9.15
C GLY A 55 -5.12 -4.96 -8.86
N ARG A 56 -4.00 -4.89 -9.58
CA ARG A 56 -3.04 -3.77 -9.47
C ARG A 56 -3.67 -2.42 -9.78
N LYS A 57 -4.43 -2.31 -10.87
CA LYS A 57 -5.14 -1.07 -11.24
C LYS A 57 -6.19 -0.67 -10.19
N THR A 58 -6.92 -1.64 -9.66
CA THR A 58 -7.92 -1.42 -8.62
C THR A 58 -7.26 -0.87 -7.36
N MET A 59 -6.14 -1.46 -6.95
CA MET A 59 -5.36 -1.00 -5.81
C MET A 59 -4.81 0.40 -6.03
N GLN A 60 -4.21 0.68 -7.20
CA GLN A 60 -3.74 2.01 -7.56
C GLN A 60 -4.86 3.07 -7.47
N ALA A 61 -6.02 2.79 -8.03
CA ALA A 61 -7.16 3.71 -7.96
C ALA A 61 -7.64 3.91 -6.51
N TYR A 62 -7.67 2.86 -5.70
CA TYR A 62 -8.10 2.89 -4.31
C TYR A 62 -7.16 3.73 -3.42
N PHE A 63 -5.85 3.55 -3.57
CA PHE A 63 -4.83 4.31 -2.84
C PHE A 63 -4.79 5.77 -3.31
N LYS A 64 -4.88 6.00 -4.62
CA LYS A 64 -4.91 7.35 -5.19
C LYS A 64 -6.08 8.17 -4.66
N LYS A 65 -7.27 7.57 -4.49
CA LYS A 65 -8.43 8.23 -3.87
C LYS A 65 -8.17 8.67 -2.41
N ARG A 66 -7.23 8.02 -1.72
CA ARG A 66 -6.79 8.36 -0.35
C ARG A 66 -5.58 9.30 -0.32
N GLY A 67 -5.12 9.74 -1.50
CA GLY A 67 -3.99 10.65 -1.63
C GLY A 67 -2.65 9.99 -1.36
N LEU A 68 -2.53 8.70 -1.64
CA LEU A 68 -1.28 7.95 -1.67
C LEU A 68 -1.08 7.37 -3.08
N VAL A 69 0.05 7.66 -3.72
CA VAL A 69 0.37 7.08 -5.03
C VAL A 69 1.16 5.81 -4.80
N ILE A 70 0.79 4.75 -5.50
CA ILE A 70 1.52 3.49 -5.46
C ILE A 70 1.93 3.06 -6.85
N ASP A 71 3.17 2.58 -6.93
CA ASP A 71 3.71 1.91 -8.09
C ASP A 71 4.04 0.47 -7.75
N PHE A 72 4.08 -0.37 -8.76
CA PHE A 72 4.48 -1.76 -8.59
C PHE A 72 5.90 -1.93 -9.12
N GLN A 73 6.75 -2.60 -8.35
CA GLN A 73 8.06 -2.96 -8.84
C GLN A 73 7.88 -3.80 -10.11
N LYS A 74 8.53 -3.38 -11.20
CA LYS A 74 8.51 -4.14 -12.45
C LYS A 74 9.19 -5.48 -12.17
N PRO A 75 8.55 -6.64 -12.41
CA PRO A 75 9.28 -7.89 -12.41
C PRO A 75 10.36 -7.76 -13.50
N ALA A 76 11.62 -7.96 -13.10
CA ALA A 76 12.77 -7.97 -14.00
C ALA A 76 12.58 -9.02 -15.10
#